data_AF-A0A6J7GUD6-F1
#
_entry.id   AF-A0A6J7GUD6-F1
#
_cell.length_a   1.000
_cell.length_b   1.000
_cell.length_c   1.000
_cell.angle_alpha   90.00
_cell.angle_beta   90.00
_cell.angle_gamma   90.00
#
_symmetry.space_group_name_H-M   'P 1'
#
loop_
_entity.id
_entity.type
_entity.pdbx_description
1 polymer ?
#
loop_
_entity_poly.entity_id
_entity_poly.type
_entity_poly.pdbx_seq_one_letter_code
_entity_poly.pdbx_strand_id
1 'polypeptide(L)'
;MRTTTETLASTLGCPETKRMIDFATRWMPYGGGPAEDILVGFGISPTEYFTRLAAVLREPDTESTLDRDTMSALLEVCRRRLWLGE
;
A
#
# COMPACT_ATOMS: atom_id res chain seq x y z
N MET A 1 11.68 -8.54 -29.63
CA MET A 1 12.57 -8.31 -28.48
C MET A 1 11.99 -7.11 -27.74
N ARG A 2 11.13 -7.33 -26.73
CA ARG A 2 10.46 -6.24 -26.00
C ARG A 2 11.20 -5.98 -24.69
N THR A 3 11.48 -4.71 -24.43
CA THR A 3 12.24 -4.16 -23.31
C THR A 3 11.51 -4.40 -21.99
N THR A 4 12.15 -5.13 -21.06
CA THR A 4 11.55 -5.56 -19.78
C THR A 4 11.55 -4.46 -18.69
N THR A 5 12.12 -3.28 -18.95
CA THR A 5 12.30 -2.23 -17.93
C THR A 5 11.20 -1.17 -17.86
N GLU A 6 10.20 -1.16 -18.75
CA GLU A 6 9.12 -0.15 -18.75
C GLU A 6 7.90 -0.47 -17.85
N THR A 7 7.82 -1.66 -17.25
CA THR A 7 6.63 -2.08 -16.50
C THR A 7 6.54 -1.50 -15.09
N LEU A 8 7.67 -1.12 -14.46
CA LEU A 8 7.69 -0.76 -13.04
C LEU A 8 7.12 0.65 -12.76
N ALA A 9 7.27 1.60 -13.70
CA ALA A 9 6.73 2.95 -13.54
C ALA A 9 5.20 3.03 -13.73
N SER A 10 4.59 2.08 -14.46
CA SER A 10 3.14 2.05 -14.65
C SER A 10 2.37 1.69 -13.36
N THR A 11 2.96 0.92 -12.45
CA THR A 11 2.30 0.48 -11.21
C THR A 11 2.05 1.63 -10.24
N LEU A 12 2.96 2.60 -10.19
CA LEU A 12 2.87 3.77 -9.30
C LEU A 12 2.06 4.93 -9.92
N GLY A 13 1.91 4.94 -11.24
CA GLY A 13 0.99 5.82 -11.96
C GLY A 13 -0.47 5.36 -11.94
N CYS A 14 -0.75 4.12 -11.52
CA CYS A 14 -2.11 3.63 -11.41
C CYS A 14 -2.87 4.38 -10.30
N PRO A 15 -4.06 4.94 -10.59
CA PRO A 15 -4.84 5.70 -9.61
C PRO A 15 -5.25 4.84 -8.40
N GLU A 16 -5.31 3.51 -8.57
CA GLU A 16 -5.57 2.56 -7.50
C GLU A 16 -4.46 2.62 -6.43
N THR A 17 -3.20 2.49 -6.84
CA THR A 17 -2.03 2.55 -5.94
C THR A 17 -1.99 3.84 -5.13
N LYS A 18 -2.25 4.97 -5.79
CA LYS A 18 -2.32 6.28 -5.11
C LYS A 18 -3.47 6.33 -4.10
N ARG A 19 -4.64 5.77 -4.41
CA ARG A 19 -5.78 5.65 -3.47
C ARG A 19 -5.43 4.74 -2.29
N MET A 20 -4.70 3.66 -2.52
CA MET A 20 -4.25 2.77 -1.45
C MET A 20 -3.34 3.53 -0.46
N ILE A 21 -2.35 4.26 -0.96
CA ILE A 21 -1.44 5.06 -0.13
C ILE A 21 -2.20 6.18 0.62
N ASP A 22 -3.09 6.91 -0.05
CA ASP A 22 -3.87 7.99 0.58
C ASP A 22 -4.76 7.47 1.72
N PHE A 23 -5.47 6.36 1.46
CA PHE A 23 -6.26 5.68 2.47
C PHE A 23 -5.37 5.24 3.64
N ALA A 24 -4.29 4.52 3.38
CA ALA A 24 -3.41 4.03 4.44
C ALA A 24 -2.79 5.17 5.26
N THR A 25 -2.43 6.29 4.63
CA THR A 25 -1.89 7.48 5.30
C THR A 25 -2.94 8.15 6.18
N ARG A 26 -4.18 8.28 5.69
CA ARG A 26 -5.31 8.80 6.49
C ARG A 26 -5.58 7.93 7.73
N TRP A 27 -5.43 6.62 7.59
CA TRP A 27 -5.73 5.65 8.65
C TRP A 27 -4.50 5.22 9.47
N MET A 28 -3.31 5.73 9.14
CA MET A 28 -2.06 5.50 9.88
C MET A 28 -2.18 5.81 11.38
N PRO A 29 -2.73 6.96 11.83
CA PRO A 29 -2.89 7.24 13.27
C PRO A 29 -3.87 6.29 13.98
N TYR A 30 -4.72 5.58 13.22
CA TYR A 30 -5.68 4.60 13.74
C TYR A 30 -5.20 3.16 13.57
N GLY A 31 -3.98 2.93 13.05
CA GLY A 31 -3.43 1.59 12.87
C GLY A 31 -3.94 0.85 11.62
N GLY A 32 -4.24 1.57 10.54
CA GLY A 32 -4.45 0.97 9.20
C GLY A 32 -5.89 0.84 8.74
N GLY A 33 -6.85 1.37 9.48
CA GLY A 33 -8.25 1.50 9.03
C GLY A 33 -9.09 0.23 9.20
N PRO A 34 -10.42 0.33 9.06
CA PRO A 34 -11.32 -0.80 9.21
C PRO A 34 -11.33 -1.68 7.96
N ALA A 35 -11.34 -2.99 8.16
CA ALA A 35 -11.40 -3.99 7.09
C ALA A 35 -12.64 -3.81 6.20
N GLU A 36 -13.76 -3.35 6.77
CA GLU A 36 -15.00 -3.11 6.04
C GLU A 36 -14.87 -2.00 4.99
N ASP A 37 -14.23 -0.87 5.31
CA ASP A 37 -13.98 0.21 4.33
C ASP A 37 -13.06 -0.27 3.21
N ILE A 38 -12.07 -1.11 3.52
CA ILE A 38 -11.17 -1.68 2.51
C ILE A 38 -11.95 -2.56 1.55
N LEU A 39 -12.82 -3.42 2.08
CA LEU A 39 -13.64 -4.33 1.28
C LEU A 39 -14.68 -3.59 0.45
N VAL A 40 -15.33 -2.56 1.00
CA VAL A 40 -16.31 -1.72 0.28
C VAL A 40 -15.64 -0.79 -0.74
N GLY A 41 -14.49 -0.22 -0.40
CA GLY A 41 -13.79 0.75 -1.23
C GLY A 41 -12.99 0.12 -2.38
N PHE A 42 -12.35 -1.03 -2.13
CA PHE A 42 -11.45 -1.70 -3.08
C PHE A 42 -11.97 -3.06 -3.56
N GLY A 43 -12.96 -3.67 -2.91
CA GLY A 43 -13.50 -4.97 -3.31
C GLY A 43 -12.58 -6.16 -3.04
N ILE A 44 -11.55 -5.96 -2.21
CA ILE A 44 -10.55 -6.99 -1.87
C ILE A 44 -10.48 -7.18 -0.35
N SER A 45 -10.03 -8.37 0.07
CA SER A 45 -9.81 -8.65 1.49
C SER A 45 -8.76 -7.70 2.09
N PRO A 46 -8.88 -7.33 3.38
CA PRO A 46 -7.90 -6.49 4.07
C PRO A 46 -6.48 -7.04 3.96
N THR A 47 -6.30 -8.35 4.10
CA THR A 47 -5.01 -9.04 3.95
C THR A 47 -4.39 -8.84 2.55
N GLU A 48 -5.20 -8.93 1.50
CA GLU A 48 -4.77 -8.73 0.11
C GLU A 48 -4.40 -7.25 -0.12
N TYR A 49 -5.20 -6.32 0.42
CA TYR A 49 -4.92 -4.90 0.38
C TYR A 49 -3.59 -4.55 1.05
N PHE A 50 -3.34 -5.01 2.29
CA PHE A 50 -2.09 -4.74 2.99
C PHE A 50 -0.88 -5.41 2.33
N THR A 51 -1.07 -6.58 1.71
CA THR A 51 -0.03 -7.26 0.93
C THR A 51 0.37 -6.45 -0.29
N ARG A 52 -0.61 -5.96 -1.07
CA ARG A 52 -0.36 -5.09 -2.23
C ARG A 52 0.25 -3.76 -1.83
N LEU A 53 -0.27 -3.13 -0.78
CA LEU A 53 0.26 -1.88 -0.25
C LEU A 53 1.72 -2.05 0.21
N ALA A 54 2.05 -3.13 0.90
CA ALA A 54 3.43 -3.41 1.33
C ALA A 54 4.36 -3.66 0.13
N ALA A 55 3.88 -4.26 -0.95
CA ALA A 55 4.66 -4.43 -2.18
C ALA A 55 4.96 -3.07 -2.84
N VAL A 56 3.95 -2.21 -2.97
CA VAL A 56 4.07 -0.83 -3.49
C VAL A 56 5.02 0.00 -2.64
N LEU A 57 4.92 -0.08 -1.31
CA LEU A 57 5.79 0.63 -0.38
C LEU A 57 7.25 0.12 -0.39
N ARG A 58 7.52 -1.05 -0.97
CA ARG A 58 8.89 -1.53 -1.18
C ARG A 58 9.45 -1.13 -2.55
N GLU A 59 8.66 -0.48 -3.39
CA GLU A 59 9.15 0.00 -4.68
C GLU A 59 9.97 1.29 -4.49
N PRO A 60 11.16 1.39 -5.13
CA PRO A 60 12.09 2.49 -4.91
C PRO A 60 11.56 3.86 -5.38
N ASP A 61 10.63 3.88 -6.35
CA ASP A 61 9.95 5.10 -6.79
C ASP A 61 8.99 5.63 -5.71
N THR A 62 8.36 4.74 -4.92
CA THR A 62 7.52 5.15 -3.78
C THR A 62 8.36 5.73 -2.65
N GLU A 63 9.54 5.13 -2.41
CA GLU A 63 10.54 5.64 -1.44
C GLU A 63 11.05 7.04 -1.77
N SER A 64 11.04 7.40 -3.05
CA SER A 64 11.43 8.75 -3.49
C SER A 64 10.29 9.77 -3.38
N THR A 65 9.04 9.31 -3.25
CA THR A 65 7.83 10.15 -3.23
C THR A 65 7.27 10.38 -1.82
N LEU A 66 7.38 9.37 -0.93
CA LEU A 66 6.91 9.43 0.44
C LEU A 66 8.06 9.61 1.43
N ASP A 67 7.80 10.30 2.54
CA ASP A 67 8.77 10.43 3.62
C ASP A 67 9.11 9.07 4.22
N ARG A 68 10.40 8.81 4.46
CA ARG A 68 10.88 7.53 5.02
C ARG A 68 10.21 7.17 6.34
N ASP A 69 9.90 8.17 7.16
CA ASP A 69 9.20 7.99 8.43
C ASP A 69 7.77 7.46 8.21
N THR A 70 7.04 8.09 7.27
CA THR A 70 5.68 7.69 6.89
C THR A 70 5.68 6.27 6.30
N MET A 71 6.63 5.95 5.42
CA MET A 71 6.73 4.61 4.87
C MET A 71 7.05 3.56 5.92
N SER A 72 7.95 3.86 6.86
CA SER A 72 8.29 2.95 7.95
C SER A 72 7.07 2.67 8.82
N ALA A 73 6.31 3.71 9.19
CA ALA A 73 5.08 3.60 9.95
C ALA A 73 4.02 2.75 9.21
N LEU A 74 3.81 3.00 7.92
CA LEU A 74 2.88 2.22 7.09
C LEU A 74 3.29 0.75 6.97
N LEU A 75 4.56 0.48 6.74
CA LEU A 75 5.08 -0.89 6.68
C LEU A 75 4.93 -1.61 8.02
N GLU A 76 5.11 -0.92 9.15
CA GLU A 76 4.90 -1.48 10.48
C GLU A 76 3.44 -1.84 10.71
N VAL A 77 2.51 -0.99 10.28
CA VAL A 77 1.06 -1.28 10.31
C VAL A 77 0.72 -2.49 9.45
N CYS A 78 1.20 -2.54 8.19
CA CYS A 78 0.99 -3.69 7.31
C CYS A 78 1.51 -4.98 7.96
N ARG A 79 2.72 -4.96 8.53
CA ARG A 79 3.30 -6.14 9.19
C ARG A 79 2.48 -6.59 10.38
N ARG A 80 2.02 -5.67 11.24
CA ARG A 80 1.17 -5.99 12.39
C ARG A 80 -0.14 -6.64 11.96
N ARG A 81 -0.82 -6.09 10.95
CA ARG A 81 -2.09 -6.63 10.44
C ARG A 81 -1.92 -8.01 9.78
N LEU A 82 -0.89 -8.16 8.95
CA LEU A 82 -0.58 -9.44 8.31
C LEU A 82 -0.21 -10.53 9.33
N TRP A 83 0.37 -10.17 10.48
CA TRP A 83 0.66 -11.10 11.57
C TRP A 83 -0.56 -11.48 12.39
N LEU A 84 -1.50 -10.54 12.59
CA LEU A 84 -2.73 -10.79 13.33
C LEU A 84 -3.76 -11.61 12.52
N GLY A 85 -3.62 -11.66 11.19
CA GLY A 85 -4.47 -12.49 10.34
C GLY A 85 -5.89 -11.95 10.17
N GLU A 86 -6.06 -10.64 10.31
CA GLU A 86 -7.32 -9.91 10.09
C GLU A 86 -7.61 -9.63 8.61
#